data_AF-A0A9D8G7V4-F1
#
_entry.id   AF-A0A9D8G7V4-F1
#
_cell.length_a   1.000
_cell.length_b   1.000
_cell.length_c   1.000
_cell.angle_alpha   90.00
_cell.angle_beta   90.00
_cell.angle_gamma   90.00
#
_symmetry.space_group_name_H-M   'P 1'
#
loop_
_entity.id
_entity.type
_entity.pdbx_description
1 polymer ?
#
loop_
_entity_poly.entity_id
_entity_poly.type
_entity_poly.pdbx_seq_one_letter_code
_entity_poly.pdbx_strand_id
1 'polypeptide(L)'
;MKKQFTRREFFATSSAATAMVATPRRSVSAPGVTGATSVPAILGGQPIRTTPFHRWPVWREGDEQAVLPVLRSGVWSRSKTVTEAERKFAELMGARYCLATTNGTNALITSVRALGIGAGDEVITT
;
A
#
# COMPACT_ATOMS: atom_id res chain seq x y z
N MET A 1 -28.70 -13.52 -20.34
CA MET A 1 -28.11 -14.60 -19.53
C MET A 1 -26.59 -14.45 -19.56
N LYS A 2 -25.96 -14.02 -18.47
CA LYS A 2 -24.50 -13.82 -18.43
C LYS A 2 -23.83 -15.18 -18.21
N LYS A 3 -23.07 -15.68 -19.20
CA LYS A 3 -22.29 -16.91 -19.07
C LYS A 3 -21.19 -16.66 -18.02
N GLN A 4 -21.25 -17.38 -16.90
CA GLN A 4 -20.14 -17.48 -15.95
C GLN A 4 -19.06 -18.34 -16.58
N PHE A 5 -17.90 -17.76 -16.87
CA PHE A 5 -16.71 -18.53 -17.21
C PHE A 5 -16.11 -19.10 -15.94
N THR A 6 -15.86 -20.41 -15.92
CA THR A 6 -15.19 -21.07 -14.80
C THR A 6 -13.66 -20.95 -14.92
N ARG A 7 -12.93 -21.03 -13.79
CA ARG A 7 -11.46 -20.92 -13.73
C ARG A 7 -10.75 -21.85 -14.73
N ARG A 8 -11.27 -23.06 -14.96
CA ARG A 8 -10.71 -24.04 -15.91
C ARG A 8 -10.96 -23.66 -17.37
N GLU A 9 -12.12 -23.10 -17.69
CA GLU A 9 -12.44 -22.65 -19.06
C GLU A 9 -11.58 -21.46 -19.46
N PHE A 10 -11.25 -20.56 -18.54
CA PHE A 10 -10.35 -19.44 -18.83
C PHE A 10 -8.96 -19.94 -19.22
N PHE A 11 -8.33 -20.79 -18.40
CA PHE A 11 -7.01 -21.35 -18.74
C PHE A 11 -7.03 -22.17 -20.04
N ALA A 12 -8.07 -22.98 -20.27
CA ALA A 12 -8.20 -23.73 -21.52
C ALA A 12 -8.38 -22.83 -22.76
N THR A 13 -9.18 -21.77 -22.65
CA THR A 13 -9.44 -20.84 -23.75
C THR A 13 -8.24 -19.94 -24.03
N SER A 14 -7.48 -19.55 -23.00
CA SER A 14 -6.25 -18.77 -23.15
C SER A 14 -5.10 -19.59 -23.75
N SER A 15 -5.06 -20.92 -23.54
CA SER A 15 -4.04 -21.78 -24.15
C SER A 15 -4.30 -22.07 -25.64
N ALA A 16 -5.57 -22.06 -26.09
CA ALA A 16 -5.93 -22.40 -27.47
C ALA A 16 -5.81 -21.24 -28.48
N ALA A 17 -5.63 -19.99 -28.03
CA ALA A 17 -5.55 -18.82 -28.91
C ALA A 17 -4.12 -18.46 -29.38
N THR A 18 -3.07 -19.18 -28.94
CA THR A 18 -1.67 -18.77 -29.16
C THR A 18 -0.97 -19.53 -30.29
N ALA A 19 -1.70 -20.19 -31.20
CA ALA A 19 -1.07 -20.98 -32.27
C ALA A 19 -0.85 -20.24 -33.60
N MET A 20 -1.48 -19.10 -33.89
CA MET A 20 -1.32 -18.45 -35.21
C MET A 20 -1.51 -16.93 -35.19
N VAL A 21 -0.54 -16.17 -34.66
CA VAL A 21 -0.13 -14.85 -35.19
C VAL A 21 1.31 -14.61 -34.72
N ALA A 22 2.28 -14.88 -35.59
CA ALA A 22 3.66 -14.45 -35.41
C ALA A 22 3.80 -12.99 -35.83
N THR A 23 3.28 -12.06 -35.02
CA THR A 23 3.71 -10.66 -35.09
C THR A 23 5.00 -10.53 -34.29
N PRO A 24 5.97 -9.70 -34.73
CA PRO A 24 7.15 -9.44 -33.92
C PRO A 24 6.65 -8.88 -32.58
N ARG A 25 6.88 -9.64 -31.50
CA ARG A 25 6.62 -9.20 -30.12
C ARG A 25 7.37 -7.89 -29.94
N ARG A 26 6.67 -6.77 -30.08
CA ARG A 26 7.18 -5.47 -29.66
C ARG A 26 7.41 -5.63 -28.16
N SER A 27 8.67 -5.69 -27.76
CA SER A 27 9.08 -5.72 -26.38
C SER A 27 8.48 -4.48 -25.71
N VAL A 28 7.36 -4.66 -25.01
CA VAL A 28 6.86 -3.64 -24.10
C VAL A 28 7.84 -3.66 -22.94
N SER A 29 8.84 -2.77 -23.03
CA SER A 29 9.65 -2.40 -21.89
C SER A 29 8.69 -1.95 -20.80
N ALA A 30 8.54 -2.75 -19.73
CA ALA A 30 7.97 -2.24 -18.50
C ALA A 30 8.82 -1.00 -18.12
N PRO A 31 8.24 0.21 -18.03
CA PRO A 31 8.98 1.35 -17.55
C PRO A 31 9.25 1.08 -16.06
N GLY A 32 10.44 0.59 -15.75
CA GLY A 32 10.82 0.25 -14.38
C GLY A 32 12.00 -0.70 -14.22
N VAL A 33 12.38 -1.48 -15.23
CA VAL A 33 13.57 -2.35 -15.16
C VAL A 33 14.62 -1.91 -16.17
N THR A 34 15.07 -0.66 -16.04
CA THR A 34 16.33 -0.19 -16.62
C THR A 34 17.30 0.13 -15.48
N GLY A 35 17.61 -0.88 -14.69
CA GLY A 35 18.80 -0.87 -13.85
C GLY A 35 19.78 -1.83 -14.51
N ALA A 36 20.94 -1.32 -14.94
CA ALA A 36 22.11 -2.17 -15.16
C ALA A 36 22.19 -3.15 -13.98
N THR A 37 22.50 -4.42 -14.23
CA THR A 37 22.71 -5.43 -13.18
C THR A 37 23.96 -5.04 -12.38
N SER A 38 23.84 -4.00 -11.56
CA SER A 38 24.87 -3.56 -10.65
C SER A 38 25.00 -4.66 -9.60
N VAL A 39 26.24 -5.06 -9.34
CA VAL A 39 26.60 -5.98 -8.27
C VAL A 39 25.79 -5.59 -7.02
N PRO A 40 25.13 -6.51 -6.31
CA PRO A 40 24.43 -6.17 -5.08
C PRO A 40 25.35 -5.43 -4.11
N ALA A 41 24.79 -4.46 -3.36
CA ALA A 41 25.58 -3.66 -2.43
C ALA A 41 26.37 -4.51 -1.41
N ILE A 42 25.78 -5.63 -0.99
CA ILE A 42 26.41 -6.61 -0.08
C ILE A 42 27.61 -7.34 -0.72
N LEU A 43 27.67 -7.40 -2.05
CA LEU A 43 28.76 -8.03 -2.83
C LEU A 43 29.76 -6.98 -3.36
N GLY A 44 29.73 -5.75 -2.84
CA GLY A 44 30.66 -4.68 -3.22
C GLY A 44 30.18 -3.75 -4.34
N GLY A 45 28.92 -3.85 -4.78
CA GLY A 45 28.36 -2.82 -5.64
C GLY A 45 27.94 -1.55 -4.89
N GLN A 46 27.60 -0.50 -5.64
CA GLN A 46 27.24 0.79 -5.05
C GLN A 46 25.88 0.70 -4.32
N PRO A 47 25.82 0.97 -3.01
CA PRO A 47 24.55 1.01 -2.29
C PRO A 47 23.63 2.10 -2.83
N ILE A 48 22.35 1.77 -3.06
CA ILE A 48 21.32 2.76 -3.43
C ILE A 48 21.21 3.87 -2.39
N ARG A 49 21.48 3.54 -1.12
CA ARG A 49 21.45 4.49 0.00
C ARG A 49 22.84 4.62 0.60
N THR A 50 23.42 5.81 0.48
CA THR A 50 24.77 6.14 0.97
C THR A 50 24.76 6.75 2.37
N THR A 51 23.63 7.31 2.81
CA THR A 51 23.45 7.86 4.16
C THR A 51 22.94 6.79 5.12
N PRO A 52 23.31 6.82 6.43
CA PRO A 52 22.74 5.92 7.43
C PRO A 52 21.28 6.26 7.75
N PHE A 53 20.55 5.34 8.39
CA PHE A 53 19.14 5.59 8.72
C PHE A 53 19.14 6.60 9.87
N HIS A 54 18.08 7.41 9.96
CA HIS A 54 17.91 8.25 11.13
C HIS A 54 17.77 7.37 12.38
N ARG A 55 18.19 7.88 13.54
CA ARG A 55 17.99 7.18 14.81
C ARG A 55 16.53 7.29 15.21
N TRP A 56 15.87 6.16 15.41
CA TRP A 56 14.53 6.08 15.98
C TRP A 56 14.60 6.09 17.52
N PRO A 57 13.63 6.69 18.24
CA PRO A 57 12.51 7.50 17.75
C PRO A 57 12.90 8.94 17.42
N VAL A 58 12.17 9.52 16.46
CA VAL A 58 12.29 10.95 16.13
C VAL A 58 11.14 11.68 16.82
N TRP A 59 11.46 12.73 17.56
CA TRP A 59 10.48 13.65 18.14
C TRP A 59 10.98 15.09 18.00
N ARG A 60 10.06 16.04 18.07
CA ARG A 60 10.30 17.49 17.99
C ARG A 60 9.56 18.20 19.12
N GLU A 61 10.00 19.40 19.47
CA GLU A 61 9.39 20.23 20.51
C GLU A 61 7.86 20.41 20.32
N GLY A 62 7.40 20.55 19.07
CA GLY A 62 5.97 20.67 18.76
C GLY A 62 5.14 19.42 19.07
N ASP A 63 5.75 18.23 19.11
CA ASP A 63 5.06 16.98 19.43
C ASP A 63 4.66 16.97 20.92
N GLU A 64 5.55 17.43 21.80
CA GLU A 64 5.28 17.53 23.24
C GLU A 64 4.12 18.50 23.51
N GLN A 65 4.11 19.66 22.85
CA GLN A 65 3.04 20.65 22.96
C GLN A 65 1.69 20.11 22.51
N ALA A 66 1.66 19.18 21.54
CA ALA A 66 0.44 18.53 21.09
C ALA A 66 -0.02 17.40 22.02
N VAL A 67 0.91 16.66 22.64
CA VAL A 67 0.62 15.50 23.49
C VAL A 67 0.21 15.91 24.91
N LEU A 68 0.88 16.89 25.53
CA LEU A 68 0.63 17.28 26.92
C LEU A 68 -0.84 17.67 27.22
N PRO A 69 -1.56 18.42 26.36
CA PRO A 69 -2.97 18.72 26.58
C PRO A 69 -3.85 17.47 26.60
N VAL A 70 -3.61 16.51 25.69
CA VAL A 70 -4.36 15.24 25.63
C VAL A 70 -4.09 14.41 26.89
N LEU A 71 -2.82 14.32 27.29
CA LEU A 71 -2.42 13.60 28.50
C LEU A 71 -3.13 14.18 29.74
N ARG A 72 -3.05 15.50 29.93
CA ARG A 72 -3.66 16.21 31.07
C ARG A 72 -5.19 16.21 31.05
N SER A 73 -5.81 16.04 29.88
CA SER A 73 -7.27 15.96 29.77
C SER A 73 -7.88 14.69 30.40
N GLY A 74 -7.07 13.65 30.62
CA GLY A 74 -7.54 12.33 31.07
C GLY A 74 -8.29 11.52 30.01
N VAL A 75 -8.57 12.10 28.83
CA VAL A 75 -9.22 11.41 27.71
C VAL A 75 -8.17 10.87 26.75
N TRP A 76 -7.73 9.63 26.99
CA TRP A 76 -6.65 9.00 26.23
C TRP A 76 -7.14 8.11 25.07
N SER A 77 -8.46 8.11 24.84
CA SER A 77 -9.10 7.41 23.73
C SER A 77 -9.47 8.41 22.61
N ARG A 78 -10.51 8.12 21.83
CA ARG A 78 -10.97 8.98 20.73
C ARG A 78 -11.49 10.33 21.25
N SER A 79 -10.59 11.31 21.32
CA SER A 79 -10.88 12.70 21.68
C SER A 79 -11.16 13.56 20.45
N LYS A 80 -11.52 14.84 20.66
CA LYS A 80 -11.67 15.85 19.59
C LYS A 80 -10.40 15.97 18.72
N THR A 81 -9.21 15.77 19.30
CA THR A 81 -7.93 15.80 18.61
C THR A 81 -7.86 14.75 17.49
N VAL A 82 -8.47 13.57 17.70
CA VAL A 82 -8.54 12.51 16.69
C VAL A 82 -9.42 12.95 15.52
N THR A 83 -10.60 13.51 15.79
CA THR A 83 -11.51 14.01 14.75
C THR A 83 -10.87 15.13 13.93
N GLU A 84 -10.13 16.03 14.57
CA GLU A 84 -9.40 17.09 13.88
C GLU A 84 -8.26 16.54 13.01
N ALA A 85 -7.53 15.54 13.50
CA ALA A 85 -6.49 14.87 12.73
C ALA A 85 -7.08 14.12 11.51
N GLU A 86 -8.18 13.39 11.70
CA GLU A 86 -8.90 12.71 10.61
C GLU A 86 -9.35 13.70 9.54
N ARG A 87 -9.95 14.85 9.91
CA ARG A 87 -10.36 15.88 8.96
C ARG A 87 -9.17 16.42 8.16
N LYS A 88 -8.11 16.85 8.85
CA LYS A 88 -6.90 17.40 8.21
C LYS A 88 -6.22 16.38 7.30
N PHE A 89 -6.20 15.12 7.70
CA PHE A 89 -5.61 14.05 6.91
C PHE A 89 -6.46 13.71 5.68
N ALA A 90 -7.79 13.71 5.80
CA ALA A 90 -8.70 13.56 4.66
C ALA A 90 -8.47 14.67 3.63
N GLU A 91 -8.36 15.93 4.07
CA GLU A 91 -8.04 17.09 3.23
C GLU A 91 -6.68 16.93 2.54
N LEU A 92 -5.65 16.53 3.29
CA LEU A 92 -4.30 16.31 2.75
C LEU A 92 -4.28 15.23 1.65
N MET A 93 -5.04 14.16 1.84
CA MET A 93 -5.10 13.03 0.91
C MET A 93 -6.09 13.23 -0.24
N GLY A 94 -6.89 14.32 -0.22
CA GLY A 94 -7.98 14.51 -1.17
C GLY A 94 -9.11 13.48 -1.03
N ALA A 95 -9.27 12.89 0.16
CA ALA A 95 -10.29 11.88 0.44
C ALA A 95 -11.53 12.53 1.10
N ARG A 96 -12.71 11.94 0.88
CA ARG A 96 -13.95 12.42 1.52
C ARG A 96 -13.98 12.14 3.03
N TYR A 97 -13.37 11.05 3.45
CA TYR A 97 -13.35 10.58 4.83
C TYR A 97 -11.98 10.02 5.20
N CYS A 98 -11.63 10.08 6.47
CA CYS A 98 -10.47 9.42 7.06
C CYS A 98 -10.88 8.79 8.39
N LEU A 99 -10.35 7.60 8.67
CA LEU A 99 -10.51 6.92 9.95
C LEU A 99 -9.13 6.61 10.51
N ALA A 100 -8.82 7.19 11.68
CA ALA A 100 -7.60 6.91 12.39
C ALA A 100 -7.65 5.51 13.02
N THR A 101 -6.58 4.75 12.81
CA THR A 101 -6.38 3.41 13.40
C THR A 101 -5.04 3.36 14.11
N THR A 102 -4.78 2.30 14.86
CA THR A 102 -3.55 2.17 15.66
C THR A 102 -2.29 1.93 14.81
N ASN A 103 -2.43 1.37 13.61
CA ASN A 103 -1.33 1.12 12.66
C ASN A 103 -1.87 0.79 11.26
N GLY A 104 -0.97 0.71 10.27
CA GLY A 104 -1.32 0.40 8.88
C GLY A 104 -1.97 -0.98 8.69
N THR A 105 -1.56 -1.99 9.45
CA THR A 105 -2.15 -3.34 9.37
C THR A 105 -3.63 -3.32 9.76
N ASN A 106 -3.99 -2.63 10.84
CA ASN A 106 -5.38 -2.47 11.27
C ASN A 106 -6.19 -1.64 10.28
N ALA A 107 -5.59 -0.63 9.64
CA ALA A 107 -6.23 0.11 8.55
C ALA A 107 -6.59 -0.83 7.38
N LEU A 108 -5.66 -1.68 6.94
CA LEU A 108 -5.89 -2.63 5.85
C LEU A 108 -6.93 -3.68 6.23
N ILE A 109 -6.84 -4.27 7.43
CA ILE A 109 -7.84 -5.23 7.93
C ILE A 109 -9.23 -4.59 7.93
N THR A 110 -9.36 -3.38 8.47
CA THR A 110 -10.64 -2.65 8.51
C THR A 110 -11.18 -2.43 7.08
N SER A 111 -10.31 -2.07 6.14
CA SER A 111 -10.67 -1.83 4.74
C SER A 111 -11.17 -3.10 4.06
N VAL A 112 -10.44 -4.21 4.19
CA VAL A 112 -10.79 -5.51 3.60
C VAL A 112 -12.13 -6.02 4.16
N ARG A 113 -12.34 -5.87 5.48
CA ARG A 113 -13.61 -6.24 6.13
C ARG A 113 -14.77 -5.36 5.68
N ALA A 114 -14.56 -4.04 5.57
CA ALA A 114 -15.59 -3.12 5.10
C ALA A 114 -16.00 -3.37 3.64
N LEU A 115 -15.08 -3.87 2.80
CA LEU A 115 -15.35 -4.28 1.43
C LEU A 115 -16.07 -5.64 1.33
N GLY A 116 -16.25 -6.36 2.43
CA GLY A 116 -16.92 -7.67 2.45
C GLY A 116 -16.09 -8.81 1.85
N ILE A 117 -14.77 -8.62 1.72
CA ILE A 117 -13.86 -9.63 1.17
C ILE A 117 -13.76 -10.81 2.15
N GLY A 118 -13.98 -12.02 1.63
CA GLY A 118 -14.07 -13.25 2.39
C GLY A 118 -13.27 -14.41 1.80
N ALA A 119 -13.58 -15.61 2.28
CA ALA A 119 -12.94 -16.82 1.79
C ALA A 119 -13.34 -17.09 0.34
N GLY A 120 -12.35 -17.33 -0.52
CA GLY A 120 -12.55 -17.58 -1.95
C GLY A 120 -12.35 -16.36 -2.84
N ASP A 121 -12.34 -15.15 -2.27
CA ASP A 121 -12.03 -13.92 -2.99
C ASP A 121 -10.53 -13.77 -3.25
N GLU A 122 -10.19 -13.12 -4.36
CA GLU A 122 -8.81 -12.89 -4.78
C GLU A 122 -8.44 -11.42 -4.60
N VAL A 123 -7.31 -11.15 -3.96
CA VAL A 123 -6.75 -9.81 -3.76
C VAL A 123 -5.33 -9.78 -4.34
N ILE A 124 -5.11 -8.95 -5.35
CA ILE A 124 -3.80 -8.76 -5.97
C ILE A 124 -3.01 -7.74 -5.14
N THR A 125 -1.75 -8.05 -4.85
CA THR A 125 -0.82 -7.18 -4.10
C THR A 125 0.45 -6.93 -4.91
N THR A 126 1.22 -5.93 -4.51
CA THR A 126 2.44 -5.44 -5.18
C THR A 126 3.69 -6.19 -4.79
#